data_AF-A0A3N1XRD7-F1
#
_entry.id   AF-A0A3N1XRD7-F1
#
_cell.length_a   1.000
_cell.length_b   1.000
_cell.length_c   1.000
_cell.angle_alpha   90.00
_cell.angle_beta   90.00
_cell.angle_gamma   90.00
#
_symmetry.space_group_name_H-M   'P 1'
#
loop_
_entity.id
_entity.type
_entity.pdbx_description
1 polymer ?
#
loop_
_entity_poly.entity_id
_entity_poly.type
_entity_poly.pdbx_seq_one_letter_code
_entity_poly.pdbx_strand_id
1 'polypeptide(L)'
;MHTYHQEYLLKIDLSKCYENIYTHSLTWALYGKEQSKLELKKSPSHRNPIYIKCDNLDRKVRSINNNETKGIPTGPLASRIVSEVILSSIDEILRSKNYHFKRYVDDYNFYFRNEVDAYEFLPQFQNILYEYKLHINTEKTKLEKYPYQLNQDFTKELKAHNFKNEGYLRYIERLIELHNEGNKGALKYGLNVLGKKRIPSKENKVIFSHLINIMISFPNLSEQIYAIIINNNFSYDIKTEETVNSILIHCIKNKYELETIWLLTVMGFLRMKVDTINLISIINHAEPCATIIVLDYIFKNTLSSDVAIKDAMNNLKLLLINEKSYGEKWLLLYEINRNNWIKGLRKCLDDSPFLKNAYKDNIFFLKVLLCKMTEQTEP
;
A
#
# COMPACT_ATOMS: atom_id res chain seq x y z
N MET A 1 -4.43 -14.69 -30.31
CA MET A 1 -4.93 -16.07 -30.07
C MET A 1 -6.45 -16.03 -30.21
N HIS A 2 -7.00 -16.59 -31.28
CA HIS A 2 -8.45 -16.59 -31.54
C HIS A 2 -9.10 -17.74 -30.76
N THR A 3 -9.82 -17.42 -29.68
CA THR A 3 -10.57 -18.39 -28.88
C THR A 3 -11.94 -18.62 -29.51
N TYR A 4 -12.02 -19.50 -30.50
CA TYR A 4 -13.30 -20.00 -30.97
C TYR A 4 -13.83 -21.05 -29.98
N HIS A 5 -15.08 -20.88 -29.52
CA HIS A 5 -15.84 -21.86 -28.72
C HIS A 5 -15.30 -22.18 -27.31
N GLN A 6 -14.93 -21.16 -26.52
CA GLN A 6 -14.70 -21.28 -25.08
C GLN A 6 -15.87 -20.61 -24.35
N GLU A 7 -16.74 -21.38 -23.71
CA GLU A 7 -17.98 -20.86 -23.11
C GLU A 7 -17.81 -20.41 -21.66
N TYR A 8 -16.73 -20.83 -20.99
CA TYR A 8 -16.51 -20.58 -19.57
C TYR A 8 -15.12 -19.97 -19.32
N LEU A 9 -15.09 -18.88 -18.55
CA LEU A 9 -13.89 -18.20 -18.08
C LEU A 9 -13.76 -18.42 -16.57
N LEU A 10 -12.71 -19.12 -16.14
CA LEU A 10 -12.37 -19.28 -14.73
C LEU A 10 -11.28 -18.28 -14.35
N LYS A 11 -11.65 -17.30 -13.54
CA LYS A 11 -10.75 -16.29 -12.96
C LYS A 11 -10.26 -16.76 -11.61
N ILE A 12 -8.94 -16.78 -11.41
CA ILE A 12 -8.29 -17.21 -10.18
C ILE A 12 -7.27 -16.14 -9.76
N ASP A 13 -7.36 -15.69 -8.51
CA ASP A 13 -6.39 -14.83 -7.83
C ASP A 13 -5.62 -15.71 -6.83
N LEU A 14 -4.32 -15.48 -6.65
CA LEU A 14 -3.57 -16.18 -5.60
C LEU A 14 -3.72 -15.45 -4.26
N SER A 15 -3.96 -16.20 -3.19
CA SER A 15 -4.11 -15.64 -1.87
C SER A 15 -2.78 -15.07 -1.38
N LYS A 16 -2.73 -13.74 -1.17
CA LYS A 16 -1.60 -13.01 -0.57
C LYS A 16 -0.26 -13.45 -1.16
N CYS A 17 -0.12 -13.41 -2.48
CA CYS A 17 0.99 -14.01 -3.22
C CYS A 17 2.36 -13.71 -2.58
N TYR A 18 2.70 -12.44 -2.37
CA TYR A 18 4.01 -12.04 -1.82
C TYR A 18 4.24 -12.52 -0.39
N GLU A 19 3.22 -12.49 0.48
CA GLU A 19 3.30 -12.96 1.87
C GLU A 19 3.42 -14.49 1.98
N ASN A 20 2.90 -15.22 0.99
CA ASN A 20 2.87 -16.68 0.97
C ASN A 20 4.01 -17.31 0.17
N ILE A 21 4.80 -16.55 -0.59
CA ILE A 21 6.00 -17.08 -1.25
C ILE A 21 6.94 -17.68 -0.21
N TYR A 22 7.18 -18.98 -0.32
CA TYR A 22 8.22 -19.66 0.43
C TYR A 22 9.56 -19.47 -0.29
N THR A 23 10.55 -18.83 0.33
CA THR A 23 11.74 -18.34 -0.41
C THR A 23 12.54 -19.45 -1.07
N HIS A 24 12.59 -20.65 -0.47
CA HIS A 24 13.24 -21.83 -1.06
C HIS A 24 12.56 -22.29 -2.37
N SER A 25 11.29 -21.93 -2.60
CA SER A 25 10.61 -22.17 -3.87
C SER A 25 11.26 -21.45 -5.05
N LEU A 26 12.03 -20.39 -4.80
CA LEU A 26 12.89 -19.77 -5.82
C LEU A 26 13.99 -20.73 -6.29
N THR A 27 14.67 -21.40 -5.37
CA THR A 27 15.66 -22.43 -5.69
C THR A 27 15.00 -23.58 -6.45
N TRP A 28 13.79 -23.99 -6.04
CA TRP A 28 13.04 -25.04 -6.73
C TRP A 28 12.62 -24.64 -8.14
N ALA A 29 12.20 -23.39 -8.35
CA ALA A 29 11.83 -22.86 -9.66
C ALA A 29 13.04 -22.83 -10.61
N LEU A 30 14.24 -22.49 -10.10
CA LEU A 30 15.46 -22.34 -10.90
C LEU A 30 16.20 -23.65 -11.15
N TYR A 31 16.19 -24.59 -10.21
CA TYR A 31 17.01 -25.82 -10.26
C TYR A 31 16.18 -27.11 -10.33
N GLY A 32 14.89 -27.05 -9.98
CA GLY A 32 14.02 -28.20 -9.83
C GLY A 32 13.95 -28.69 -8.38
N LYS A 33 12.73 -28.87 -7.86
CA LYS A 33 12.47 -29.20 -6.45
C LYS A 33 13.11 -30.52 -6.01
N GLU A 34 12.94 -31.58 -6.81
CA GLU A 34 13.50 -32.89 -6.49
C GLU A 34 15.03 -32.90 -6.60
N GLN A 35 15.57 -32.23 -7.62
CA GLN A 35 17.01 -32.03 -7.76
C GLN A 35 17.58 -31.27 -6.56
N SER A 36 16.92 -30.20 -6.09
CA SER A 36 17.32 -29.47 -4.89
C SER A 36 17.35 -30.37 -3.65
N LYS A 37 16.35 -31.23 -3.46
CA LYS A 37 16.34 -32.20 -2.35
C LYS A 37 17.50 -33.19 -2.43
N LEU A 38 17.87 -33.64 -3.63
CA LEU A 38 19.02 -34.52 -3.83
C LEU A 38 20.35 -33.81 -3.49
N GLU A 39 20.50 -32.54 -3.87
CA GLU A 39 21.69 -31.75 -3.51
C GLU A 39 21.81 -31.52 -2.00
N LEU A 40 20.69 -31.35 -1.29
CA LEU A 40 20.68 -31.21 0.16
C LEU A 40 21.22 -32.45 0.89
N LYS A 41 21.08 -33.65 0.30
CA LYS A 41 21.62 -34.91 0.83
C LYS A 41 23.14 -35.03 0.64
N LYS A 42 23.75 -34.22 -0.23
CA LYS A 42 25.20 -34.21 -0.47
C LYS A 42 25.91 -33.32 0.56
N SER A 43 27.15 -33.70 0.88
CA SER A 43 28.07 -32.82 1.63
C SER A 43 28.23 -31.47 0.89
N PRO A 44 28.34 -30.33 1.59
CA PRO A 44 28.44 -29.01 0.97
C PRO A 44 29.51 -28.88 -0.13
N SER A 45 30.64 -29.58 0.01
CA SER A 45 31.73 -29.57 -0.97
C SER A 45 31.43 -30.31 -2.28
N HIS A 46 30.40 -31.17 -2.30
CA HIS A 46 30.01 -31.99 -3.45
C HIS A 46 28.71 -31.51 -4.12
N ARG A 47 28.16 -30.37 -3.67
CA ARG A 47 26.94 -29.81 -4.25
C ARG A 47 27.19 -29.21 -5.62
N ASN A 48 26.22 -29.35 -6.50
CA ASN A 48 26.29 -28.77 -7.83
C ASN A 48 26.49 -27.23 -7.76
N PRO A 49 27.45 -26.65 -8.51
CA PRO A 49 27.69 -25.20 -8.50
C PRO A 49 26.47 -24.35 -8.90
N ILE A 50 25.59 -24.85 -9.78
CA ILE A 50 24.36 -24.17 -10.17
C ILE A 50 23.39 -24.14 -8.99
N TYR A 51 23.21 -25.27 -8.30
CA TYR A 51 22.40 -25.31 -7.08
C TYR A 51 22.89 -24.30 -6.04
N ILE A 52 24.20 -24.22 -5.81
CA ILE A 52 24.79 -23.26 -4.87
C ILE A 52 24.45 -21.82 -5.26
N LYS A 53 24.47 -21.48 -6.56
CA LYS A 53 24.07 -20.14 -7.03
C LYS A 53 22.60 -19.84 -6.77
N CYS A 54 21.71 -20.81 -7.02
CA CYS A 54 20.28 -20.67 -6.75
C CYS A 54 20.00 -20.52 -5.24
N ASP A 55 20.62 -21.36 -4.41
CA ASP A 55 20.49 -21.30 -2.95
C ASP A 55 21.09 -20.01 -2.35
N ASN A 56 22.17 -19.48 -2.94
CA ASN A 56 22.71 -18.18 -2.60
C ASN A 56 21.72 -17.04 -2.89
N LEU A 57 20.95 -17.13 -3.98
CA LEU A 57 19.95 -16.12 -4.33
C LEU A 57 18.79 -16.13 -3.33
N ASP A 58 18.26 -17.30 -3.00
CA ASP A 58 17.27 -17.48 -1.94
C ASP A 58 17.78 -16.94 -0.59
N ARG A 59 19.03 -17.23 -0.20
CA ARG A 59 19.65 -16.63 1.00
C ARG A 59 19.66 -15.10 0.99
N LYS A 60 19.91 -14.47 -0.16
CA LYS A 60 19.82 -13.01 -0.30
C LYS A 60 18.38 -12.51 -0.18
N VAL A 61 17.41 -13.19 -0.78
CA VAL A 61 15.98 -12.86 -0.65
C VAL A 61 15.53 -12.94 0.81
N ARG A 62 15.97 -13.95 1.57
CA ARG A 62 15.72 -14.01 3.01
C ARG A 62 16.38 -12.85 3.75
N SER A 63 17.62 -12.50 3.40
CA SER A 63 18.35 -11.43 4.11
C SER A 63 17.67 -10.06 4.01
N ILE A 64 16.94 -9.77 2.93
CA ILE A 64 16.14 -8.54 2.79
C ILE A 64 14.78 -8.61 3.50
N ASN A 65 14.43 -9.77 4.04
CA ASN A 65 13.19 -10.04 4.77
C ASN A 65 13.49 -10.56 6.19
N ASN A 66 14.43 -9.95 6.90
CA ASN A 66 14.81 -10.34 8.27
C ASN A 66 15.22 -11.81 8.44
N ASN A 67 15.74 -12.44 7.39
CA ASN A 67 16.03 -13.87 7.30
C ASN A 67 14.82 -14.81 7.40
N GLU A 68 13.60 -14.29 7.27
CA GLU A 68 12.39 -15.09 7.20
C GLU A 68 12.36 -15.94 5.93
N THR A 69 11.81 -17.15 6.05
CA THR A 69 11.66 -18.09 4.92
C THR A 69 10.27 -17.99 4.28
N LYS A 70 9.33 -17.32 4.94
CA LYS A 70 7.98 -17.08 4.46
C LYS A 70 7.81 -15.61 4.12
N GLY A 71 7.29 -15.37 2.93
CA GLY A 71 7.06 -14.05 2.38
C GLY A 71 8.31 -13.45 1.74
N ILE A 72 8.07 -12.49 0.86
CA ILE A 72 9.08 -11.59 0.31
C ILE A 72 8.59 -10.15 0.44
N PRO A 73 9.49 -9.15 0.57
CA PRO A 73 9.08 -7.76 0.76
C PRO A 73 8.25 -7.26 -0.43
N THR A 74 7.09 -6.65 -0.16
CA THR A 74 6.25 -6.04 -1.19
C THR A 74 6.82 -4.67 -1.59
N GLY A 75 6.86 -4.38 -2.89
CA GLY A 75 7.30 -3.08 -3.42
C GLY A 75 8.61 -3.12 -4.23
N PRO A 76 9.72 -3.69 -3.71
CA PRO A 76 10.97 -3.78 -4.46
C PRO A 76 10.83 -4.50 -5.80
N LEU A 77 11.46 -3.96 -6.86
CA LEU A 77 11.50 -4.59 -8.18
C LEU A 77 12.10 -6.00 -8.12
N ALA A 78 13.10 -6.22 -7.26
CA ALA A 78 13.71 -7.52 -7.05
C ALA A 78 12.69 -8.58 -6.60
N SER A 79 11.80 -8.23 -5.66
CA SER A 79 10.73 -9.14 -5.20
C SER A 79 9.75 -9.46 -6.32
N ARG A 80 9.44 -8.50 -7.19
CA ARG A 80 8.58 -8.73 -8.37
C ARG A 80 9.22 -9.71 -9.35
N ILE A 81 10.51 -9.58 -9.61
CA ILE A 81 11.26 -10.53 -10.45
C ILE A 81 11.28 -11.92 -9.81
N VAL A 82 11.52 -12.01 -8.50
CA VAL A 82 11.52 -13.29 -7.76
C VAL A 82 10.15 -13.99 -7.85
N SER A 83 9.06 -13.25 -7.63
CA SER A 83 7.70 -13.78 -7.79
C SER A 83 7.45 -14.27 -9.22
N GLU A 84 7.83 -13.48 -10.22
CA GLU A 84 7.65 -13.83 -11.63
C GLU A 84 8.43 -15.09 -12.04
N VAL A 85 9.65 -15.29 -11.52
CA VAL A 85 10.43 -16.52 -11.73
C VAL A 85 9.69 -17.75 -11.19
N ILE A 86 9.14 -17.64 -9.97
CA ILE A 86 8.39 -18.74 -9.34
C ILE A 86 7.12 -19.04 -10.13
N LEU A 87 6.31 -18.01 -10.44
CA LEU A 87 5.06 -18.17 -11.19
C LEU A 87 5.28 -18.66 -12.62
N SER A 88 6.37 -18.24 -13.27
CA SER A 88 6.74 -18.77 -14.59
C SER A 88 7.07 -20.26 -14.56
N SER A 89 7.64 -20.77 -13.46
CA SER A 89 7.87 -22.21 -13.33
C SER A 89 6.56 -23.00 -13.19
N ILE A 90 5.54 -22.40 -12.55
CA ILE A 90 4.17 -22.94 -12.50
C ILE A 90 3.51 -22.89 -13.87
N ASP A 91 3.70 -21.80 -14.63
CA ASP A 91 3.21 -21.65 -15.99
C ASP A 91 3.74 -22.77 -16.91
N GLU A 92 5.02 -23.12 -16.80
CA GLU A 92 5.61 -24.24 -17.57
C GLU A 92 4.96 -25.58 -17.23
N ILE A 93 4.67 -25.85 -15.95
CA ILE A 93 3.92 -27.05 -15.54
C ILE A 93 2.53 -27.05 -16.16
N LEU A 94 1.81 -25.93 -16.12
CA LEU A 94 0.48 -25.80 -16.72
C LEU A 94 0.52 -26.02 -18.25
N ARG A 95 1.50 -25.43 -18.94
CA ARG A 95 1.69 -25.61 -20.40
C ARG A 95 2.02 -27.06 -20.74
N SER A 96 2.86 -27.72 -19.95
CA SER A 96 3.19 -29.14 -20.15
C SER A 96 1.97 -30.07 -20.04
N LYS A 97 0.93 -29.63 -19.32
CA LYS A 97 -0.37 -30.30 -19.19
C LYS A 97 -1.42 -29.81 -20.19
N ASN A 98 -1.03 -29.03 -21.20
CA ASN A 98 -1.89 -28.47 -22.25
C ASN A 98 -3.00 -27.51 -21.76
N TYR A 99 -2.81 -26.86 -20.60
CA TYR A 99 -3.76 -25.83 -20.16
C TYR A 99 -3.59 -24.52 -20.94
N HIS A 100 -4.71 -23.91 -21.34
CA HIS A 100 -4.73 -22.60 -21.99
C HIS A 100 -5.13 -21.51 -20.99
N PHE A 101 -4.25 -20.55 -20.78
CA PHE A 101 -4.47 -19.50 -19.80
C PHE A 101 -3.80 -18.19 -20.21
N LYS A 102 -4.25 -17.11 -19.58
CA LYS A 102 -3.53 -15.83 -19.52
C LYS A 102 -3.24 -15.52 -18.07
N ARG A 103 -2.02 -15.11 -17.76
CA ARG A 103 -1.63 -14.66 -16.43
C ARG A 103 -1.21 -13.19 -16.48
N TYR A 104 -1.64 -12.42 -15.49
CA TYR A 104 -1.13 -11.08 -15.21
C TYR A 104 -0.74 -11.00 -13.74
N VAL A 105 0.56 -10.97 -13.45
CA VAL A 105 1.09 -11.10 -12.08
C VAL A 105 0.56 -12.41 -11.46
N ASP A 106 -0.27 -12.35 -10.42
CA ASP A 106 -0.88 -13.47 -9.72
C ASP A 106 -2.33 -13.77 -10.15
N ASP A 107 -2.89 -12.98 -11.07
CA ASP A 107 -4.21 -13.23 -11.65
C ASP A 107 -4.10 -14.19 -12.84
N TYR A 108 -4.82 -15.32 -12.77
CA TYR A 108 -4.95 -16.29 -13.84
C TYR A 108 -6.36 -16.28 -14.44
N ASN A 109 -6.43 -16.36 -15.76
CA ASN A 109 -7.65 -16.53 -16.55
C ASN A 109 -7.53 -17.82 -17.37
N PHE A 110 -8.29 -18.84 -17.00
CA PHE A 110 -8.38 -20.12 -17.71
C PHE A 110 -9.66 -20.19 -18.53
N TYR A 111 -9.62 -20.86 -19.67
CA TYR A 111 -10.73 -20.93 -20.62
C TYR A 111 -11.15 -22.38 -20.84
N PHE A 112 -12.44 -22.65 -20.65
CA PHE A 112 -13.03 -23.99 -20.75
C PHE A 112 -14.25 -24.00 -21.68
N ARG A 113 -14.49 -25.19 -22.26
CA ARG A 113 -15.67 -25.43 -23.11
C ARG A 113 -16.91 -25.74 -22.29
N ASN A 114 -16.75 -26.48 -21.20
CA ASN A 114 -17.84 -26.84 -20.30
C ASN A 114 -17.50 -26.46 -18.85
N GLU A 115 -18.53 -26.36 -18.04
CA GLU A 115 -18.44 -25.97 -16.63
C GLU A 115 -17.76 -27.03 -15.77
N VAL A 116 -17.96 -28.31 -16.09
CA VAL A 116 -17.43 -29.45 -15.33
C VAL A 116 -15.90 -29.46 -15.37
N ASP A 117 -15.31 -29.26 -16.55
CA ASP A 117 -13.84 -29.18 -16.74
C ASP A 117 -13.23 -28.06 -15.86
N ALA A 118 -13.92 -26.93 -15.73
CA ALA A 118 -13.46 -25.82 -14.92
C ALA A 118 -13.43 -26.18 -13.42
N TYR A 119 -14.45 -26.89 -12.93
CA TYR A 119 -14.50 -27.37 -11.55
C TYR A 119 -13.51 -28.49 -11.27
N GLU A 120 -13.30 -29.41 -12.21
CA GLU A 120 -12.29 -30.47 -12.10
C GLU A 120 -10.86 -29.93 -12.14
N PHE A 121 -10.64 -28.79 -12.81
CA PHE A 121 -9.34 -28.14 -12.89
C PHE A 121 -8.91 -27.49 -11.56
N LEU A 122 -9.83 -26.89 -10.80
CA LEU A 122 -9.52 -26.18 -9.55
C LEU A 122 -8.65 -26.99 -8.56
N PRO A 123 -9.01 -28.22 -8.17
CA PRO A 123 -8.18 -29.01 -7.25
C PRO A 123 -6.83 -29.39 -7.87
N GLN A 124 -6.76 -29.60 -9.19
CA GLN A 124 -5.51 -29.89 -9.88
C GLN A 124 -4.56 -28.69 -9.83
N PHE A 125 -5.07 -27.49 -10.08
CA PHE A 125 -4.28 -26.27 -10.01
C PHE A 125 -3.85 -25.96 -8.58
N GLN A 126 -4.74 -26.14 -7.60
CA GLN A 126 -4.39 -26.00 -6.19
C GLN A 126 -3.26 -26.96 -5.77
N ASN A 127 -3.25 -28.20 -6.28
CA ASN A 127 -2.15 -29.14 -6.03
C ASN A 127 -0.83 -28.67 -6.62
N ILE A 128 -0.84 -28.12 -7.85
CA ILE A 128 0.37 -27.55 -8.47
C ILE A 128 0.88 -26.36 -7.64
N LEU A 129 0.00 -25.45 -7.21
CA LEU A 129 0.37 -24.31 -6.37
C LEU A 129 0.93 -24.75 -5.01
N TYR A 130 0.38 -25.81 -4.42
CA TYR A 130 0.81 -26.34 -3.12
C TYR A 130 2.27 -26.83 -3.15
N GLU A 131 2.76 -27.30 -4.31
CA GLU A 131 4.18 -27.65 -4.48
C GLU A 131 5.11 -26.46 -4.25
N TYR A 132 4.63 -25.25 -4.50
CA TYR A 132 5.32 -23.97 -4.29
C TYR A 132 4.84 -23.22 -3.03
N LYS A 133 3.99 -23.86 -2.21
CA LYS A 133 3.37 -23.28 -0.99
C LYS A 133 2.46 -22.08 -1.28
N LEU A 134 1.87 -22.03 -2.47
CA LEU A 134 0.90 -21.03 -2.88
C LEU A 134 -0.53 -21.58 -2.81
N HIS A 135 -1.50 -20.69 -2.69
CA HIS A 135 -2.91 -21.01 -2.49
C HIS A 135 -3.81 -20.16 -3.37
N ILE A 136 -4.90 -20.75 -3.83
CA ILE A 136 -5.98 -20.03 -4.52
C ILE A 136 -6.72 -19.15 -3.51
N ASN A 137 -7.08 -17.94 -3.93
CA ASN A 137 -8.03 -17.09 -3.22
C ASN A 137 -9.46 -17.50 -3.61
N THR A 138 -10.07 -18.35 -2.78
CA THR A 138 -11.42 -18.88 -3.03
C THR A 138 -12.49 -17.80 -3.11
N GLU A 139 -12.38 -16.74 -2.31
CA GLU A 139 -13.34 -15.62 -2.28
C GLU A 139 -13.34 -14.80 -3.58
N LYS A 140 -12.19 -14.72 -4.25
CA LYS A 140 -12.05 -14.01 -5.52
C LYS A 140 -12.13 -14.92 -6.75
N THR A 141 -12.19 -16.24 -6.55
CA THR A 141 -12.31 -17.19 -7.65
C THR A 141 -13.71 -17.10 -8.25
N LYS A 142 -13.80 -16.93 -9.58
CA LYS A 142 -15.08 -16.74 -10.29
C LYS A 142 -15.11 -17.53 -11.58
N LEU A 143 -16.23 -18.22 -11.79
CA LEU A 143 -16.56 -18.83 -13.07
C LEU A 143 -17.60 -17.96 -13.78
N GLU A 144 -17.28 -17.50 -14.99
CA GLU A 144 -18.16 -16.66 -15.81
C GLU A 144 -18.52 -17.40 -17.11
N LYS A 145 -19.81 -17.44 -17.44
CA LYS A 145 -20.28 -17.96 -18.72
C LYS A 145 -20.25 -16.86 -19.79
N TYR A 146 -19.95 -17.23 -21.03
CA TYR A 146 -19.98 -16.32 -22.16
C TYR A 146 -21.38 -15.70 -22.35
N PRO A 147 -21.52 -14.40 -22.65
CA PRO A 147 -20.44 -13.41 -22.82
C PRO A 147 -19.87 -12.92 -21.49
N TYR A 148 -18.61 -13.28 -21.21
CA TYR A 148 -17.85 -12.76 -20.08
C TYR A 148 -17.33 -11.36 -20.39
N GLN A 149 -17.42 -10.43 -19.43
CA GLN A 149 -17.13 -8.99 -19.56
C GLN A 149 -18.16 -8.15 -20.37
N LEU A 150 -19.46 -8.37 -20.18
CA LEU A 150 -20.43 -7.29 -20.38
C LEU A 150 -20.27 -6.28 -19.24
N ASN A 151 -19.21 -5.47 -19.27
CA ASN A 151 -19.13 -4.33 -18.38
C ASN A 151 -20.35 -3.45 -18.69
N GLN A 152 -21.26 -3.29 -17.72
CA GLN A 152 -21.91 -1.98 -17.57
C GLN A 152 -20.74 -1.00 -17.53
N ASP A 153 -20.56 -0.26 -18.62
CA ASP A 153 -19.39 0.58 -18.78
C ASP A 153 -19.60 1.82 -17.91
N PHE A 154 -19.52 1.63 -16.60
CA PHE A 154 -19.59 2.70 -15.62
C PHE A 154 -18.57 3.78 -15.95
N THR A 155 -17.49 3.44 -16.68
CA THR A 155 -16.53 4.43 -17.17
C THR A 155 -17.12 5.36 -18.22
N LYS A 156 -17.95 4.86 -19.15
CA LYS A 156 -18.71 5.71 -20.09
C LYS A 156 -19.71 6.57 -19.35
N GLU A 157 -20.46 5.99 -18.43
CA GLU A 157 -21.46 6.71 -17.62
C GLU A 157 -20.80 7.87 -16.85
N LEU A 158 -19.75 7.58 -16.07
CA LEU A 158 -19.04 8.59 -15.27
C LEU A 158 -18.32 9.65 -16.12
N LYS A 159 -17.86 9.28 -17.32
CA LYS A 159 -17.31 10.25 -18.28
C LYS A 159 -18.37 11.19 -18.86
N ALA A 160 -19.58 10.67 -19.08
CA ALA A 160 -20.69 11.42 -19.67
C ALA A 160 -21.39 12.35 -18.68
N HIS A 161 -21.14 12.20 -17.37
CA HIS A 161 -21.74 13.03 -16.32
C HIS A 161 -21.56 14.53 -16.58
N ASN A 162 -22.67 15.28 -16.55
CA ASN A 162 -22.66 16.71 -16.83
C ASN A 162 -22.55 17.51 -15.54
N PHE A 163 -21.31 17.76 -15.08
CA PHE A 163 -21.04 18.53 -13.86
C PHE A 163 -21.67 19.93 -13.81
N LYS A 164 -21.94 20.57 -14.96
CA LYS A 164 -22.55 21.90 -15.00
C LYS A 164 -24.03 21.86 -14.64
N ASN A 165 -24.74 20.83 -15.10
CA ASN A 165 -26.19 20.72 -14.95
C ASN A 165 -26.57 19.81 -13.76
N GLU A 166 -25.80 18.76 -13.53
CA GLU A 166 -26.12 17.71 -12.55
C GLU A 166 -25.37 17.88 -11.23
N GLY A 167 -24.32 18.71 -11.21
CA GLY A 167 -23.54 19.02 -10.01
C GLY A 167 -22.52 17.94 -9.62
N TYR A 168 -21.73 18.25 -8.59
CA TYR A 168 -20.65 17.38 -8.10
C TYR A 168 -21.14 16.40 -7.04
N LEU A 169 -22.15 16.77 -6.25
CA LEU A 169 -22.70 15.91 -5.21
C LEU A 169 -23.31 14.65 -5.84
N ARG A 170 -24.17 14.82 -6.86
CA ARG A 170 -24.79 13.71 -7.58
C ARG A 170 -23.77 12.78 -8.22
N TYR A 171 -22.64 13.32 -8.68
CA TYR A 171 -21.54 12.50 -9.18
C TYR A 171 -20.97 11.60 -8.09
N ILE A 172 -20.67 12.15 -6.91
CA ILE A 172 -20.13 11.38 -5.77
C ILE A 172 -21.14 10.34 -5.28
N GLU A 173 -22.43 10.71 -5.16
CA GLU A 173 -23.50 9.77 -4.81
C GLU A 173 -23.51 8.59 -5.79
N ARG A 174 -23.43 8.87 -7.10
CA ARG A 174 -23.38 7.83 -8.12
C ARG A 174 -22.12 6.95 -8.03
N LEU A 175 -20.96 7.51 -7.65
CA LEU A 175 -19.76 6.70 -7.40
C LEU A 175 -19.97 5.68 -6.28
N ILE A 176 -20.66 6.09 -5.21
CA ILE A 176 -20.95 5.25 -4.05
C ILE A 176 -21.97 4.18 -4.44
N GLU A 177 -23.02 4.54 -5.18
CA GLU A 177 -23.99 3.58 -5.72
C GLU A 177 -23.33 2.50 -6.57
N LEU A 178 -22.53 2.90 -7.57
CA LEU A 178 -21.82 1.95 -8.44
C LEU A 178 -20.90 1.02 -7.65
N HIS A 179 -20.23 1.55 -6.62
CA HIS A 179 -19.41 0.73 -5.73
C HIS A 179 -20.25 -0.33 -5.00
N ASN A 180 -21.39 0.07 -4.45
CA ASN A 180 -22.31 -0.82 -3.73
C ASN A 180 -22.97 -1.86 -4.66
N GLU A 181 -23.17 -1.53 -5.94
CA GLU A 181 -23.61 -2.45 -6.99
C GLU A 181 -22.53 -3.50 -7.37
N GLY A 182 -21.33 -3.42 -6.78
CA GLY A 182 -20.23 -4.35 -6.99
C GLY A 182 -19.15 -3.85 -7.96
N ASN A 183 -19.30 -2.65 -8.54
CA ASN A 183 -18.27 -2.01 -9.37
C ASN A 183 -17.17 -1.40 -8.48
N LYS A 184 -16.38 -2.25 -7.81
CA LYS A 184 -15.37 -1.81 -6.82
C LYS A 184 -14.39 -0.76 -7.37
N GLY A 185 -14.12 -0.77 -8.68
CA GLY A 185 -13.25 0.19 -9.36
C GLY A 185 -13.88 1.57 -9.62
N ALA A 186 -15.20 1.74 -9.43
CA ALA A 186 -15.92 2.98 -9.73
C ALA A 186 -15.42 4.16 -8.90
N LEU A 187 -15.17 3.99 -7.60
CA LEU A 187 -14.63 5.05 -6.74
C LEU A 187 -13.27 5.55 -7.25
N LYS A 188 -12.30 4.66 -7.46
CA LYS A 188 -10.95 5.04 -7.93
C LYS A 188 -11.01 5.75 -9.28
N TYR A 189 -11.78 5.19 -10.22
CA TYR A 189 -11.96 5.80 -11.53
C TYR A 189 -12.61 7.18 -11.43
N GLY A 190 -13.69 7.25 -10.67
CA GLY A 190 -14.51 8.44 -10.51
C GLY A 190 -13.75 9.59 -9.85
N LEU A 191 -12.96 9.30 -8.81
CA LEU A 191 -12.09 10.27 -8.14
C LEU A 191 -11.00 10.79 -9.10
N ASN A 192 -10.45 9.94 -9.99
CA ASN A 192 -9.50 10.39 -11.01
C ASN A 192 -10.13 11.34 -12.04
N VAL A 193 -11.40 11.15 -12.38
CA VAL A 193 -12.17 12.09 -13.22
C VAL A 193 -12.43 13.38 -12.46
N LEU A 194 -12.86 13.29 -11.19
CA LEU A 194 -13.14 14.43 -10.33
C LEU A 194 -11.89 15.27 -10.06
N GLY A 195 -10.71 14.65 -9.89
CA GLY A 195 -9.43 15.33 -9.68
C GLY A 195 -8.98 16.24 -10.82
N LYS A 196 -9.61 16.11 -11.99
CA LYS A 196 -9.39 16.99 -13.15
C LYS A 196 -10.37 18.17 -13.21
N LYS A 197 -11.27 18.31 -12.24
CA LYS A 197 -12.33 19.33 -12.23
C LYS A 197 -12.02 20.43 -11.22
N ARG A 198 -12.53 21.62 -11.50
CA ARG A 198 -12.59 22.77 -10.59
C ARG A 198 -13.96 22.81 -9.93
N ILE A 199 -14.00 22.48 -8.65
CA ILE A 199 -15.22 22.40 -7.85
C ILE A 199 -15.64 23.83 -7.46
N PRO A 200 -16.90 24.24 -7.72
CA PRO A 200 -17.39 25.56 -7.34
C PRO A 200 -17.43 25.76 -5.82
N SER A 201 -17.09 26.96 -5.35
CA SER A 201 -17.05 27.29 -3.92
C SER A 201 -18.35 27.01 -3.16
N LYS A 202 -19.51 27.12 -3.83
CA LYS A 202 -20.82 26.81 -3.24
C LYS A 202 -21.00 25.32 -2.86
N GLU A 203 -20.28 24.41 -3.53
CA GLU A 203 -20.34 22.97 -3.29
C GLU A 203 -19.15 22.47 -2.46
N ASN A 204 -18.11 23.29 -2.27
CA ASN A 204 -16.86 22.92 -1.59
C ASN A 204 -17.09 22.23 -0.25
N LYS A 205 -17.92 22.82 0.64
CA LYS A 205 -18.12 22.26 1.98
C LYS A 205 -18.69 20.84 1.94
N VAL A 206 -19.74 20.64 1.13
CA VAL A 206 -20.41 19.35 1.00
C VAL A 206 -19.46 18.32 0.39
N ILE A 207 -18.79 18.69 -0.71
CA ILE A 207 -17.85 17.78 -1.38
C ILE A 207 -16.67 17.43 -0.48
N PHE A 208 -16.13 18.39 0.27
CA PHE A 208 -15.07 18.14 1.24
C PHE A 208 -15.49 17.09 2.28
N SER A 209 -16.68 17.21 2.86
CA SER A 209 -17.20 16.23 3.83
C SER A 209 -17.30 14.82 3.23
N HIS A 210 -17.81 14.70 1.99
CA HIS A 210 -17.86 13.40 1.32
C HIS A 210 -16.46 12.84 1.03
N LEU A 211 -15.53 13.68 0.58
CA LEU A 211 -14.15 13.28 0.34
C LEU A 211 -13.47 12.77 1.61
N ILE A 212 -13.65 13.43 2.75
CA ILE A 212 -13.16 12.95 4.04
C ILE A 212 -13.82 11.63 4.42
N ASN A 213 -15.15 11.49 4.27
CA ASN A 213 -15.83 10.23 4.58
C ASN A 213 -15.33 9.05 3.71
N ILE A 214 -15.09 9.30 2.41
CA ILE A 214 -14.51 8.30 1.51
C ILE A 214 -13.06 8.00 1.93
N MET A 215 -12.27 9.00 2.34
CA MET A 215 -10.90 8.82 2.83
C MET A 215 -10.84 7.90 4.04
N ILE A 216 -11.76 8.07 5.00
CA ILE A 216 -11.82 7.21 6.20
C ILE A 216 -12.34 5.81 5.86
N SER A 217 -13.32 5.71 4.96
CA SER A 217 -13.91 4.40 4.61
C SER A 217 -13.01 3.59 3.66
N PHE A 218 -12.22 4.27 2.83
CA PHE A 218 -11.40 3.70 1.77
C PHE A 218 -10.01 4.38 1.76
N PRO A 219 -9.18 4.14 2.78
CA PRO A 219 -7.91 4.85 2.95
C PRO A 219 -6.89 4.58 1.84
N ASN A 220 -7.07 3.50 1.08
CA ASN A 220 -6.32 3.19 -0.14
C ASN A 220 -6.61 4.17 -1.30
N LEU A 221 -7.65 5.00 -1.20
CA LEU A 221 -8.01 6.03 -2.19
C LEU A 221 -7.58 7.44 -1.77
N SER A 222 -6.94 7.58 -0.61
CA SER A 222 -6.59 8.88 -0.02
C SER A 222 -5.67 9.72 -0.88
N GLU A 223 -4.80 9.10 -1.68
CA GLU A 223 -3.94 9.84 -2.62
C GLU A 223 -4.76 10.60 -3.66
N GLN A 224 -5.77 9.96 -4.26
CA GLN A 224 -6.66 10.62 -5.24
C GLN A 224 -7.49 11.72 -4.57
N ILE A 225 -7.94 11.46 -3.34
CA ILE A 225 -8.74 12.42 -2.55
C ILE A 225 -7.89 13.64 -2.18
N TYR A 226 -6.68 13.43 -1.69
CA TYR A 226 -5.74 14.49 -1.35
C TYR A 226 -5.43 15.35 -2.57
N ALA A 227 -5.21 14.74 -3.75
CA ALA A 227 -5.01 15.48 -4.99
C ALA A 227 -6.23 16.36 -5.36
N ILE A 228 -7.46 15.88 -5.17
CA ILE A 228 -8.68 16.68 -5.37
C ILE A 228 -8.70 17.87 -4.40
N ILE A 229 -8.39 17.63 -3.12
CA ILE A 229 -8.39 18.66 -2.07
C ILE A 229 -7.36 19.75 -2.38
N ILE A 230 -6.12 19.37 -2.70
CA ILE A 230 -5.06 20.32 -3.03
C ILE A 230 -5.44 21.16 -4.24
N ASN A 231 -5.85 20.50 -5.33
CA ASN A 231 -6.13 21.19 -6.57
C ASN A 231 -7.20 22.25 -6.36
N ASN A 232 -8.23 21.97 -5.59
CA ASN A 232 -9.36 22.89 -5.39
C ASN A 232 -9.19 23.87 -4.23
N ASN A 233 -8.12 23.75 -3.43
CA ASN A 233 -7.83 24.60 -2.27
C ASN A 233 -9.08 24.87 -1.42
N PHE A 234 -9.68 23.79 -0.91
CA PHE A 234 -10.97 23.87 -0.21
C PHE A 234 -10.94 24.83 0.97
N SER A 235 -11.89 25.76 1.02
CA SER A 235 -12.18 26.57 2.19
C SER A 235 -12.99 25.79 3.21
N TYR A 236 -12.75 26.01 4.49
CA TYR A 236 -13.46 25.37 5.59
C TYR A 236 -13.84 26.40 6.65
N ASP A 237 -14.87 26.07 7.44
CA ASP A 237 -15.27 26.84 8.63
C ASP A 237 -14.76 26.16 9.91
N ILE A 238 -14.88 26.85 11.04
CA ILE A 238 -14.41 26.35 12.34
C ILE A 238 -15.06 25.02 12.73
N LYS A 239 -16.34 24.83 12.39
CA LYS A 239 -17.08 23.59 12.66
C LYS A 239 -16.50 22.41 11.85
N THR A 240 -16.06 22.66 10.62
CA THR A 240 -15.38 21.65 9.80
C THR A 240 -14.04 21.27 10.42
N GLU A 241 -13.26 22.24 10.91
CA GLU A 241 -12.00 21.98 11.62
C GLU A 241 -12.21 21.15 12.91
N GLU A 242 -13.21 21.50 13.72
CA GLU A 242 -13.60 20.74 14.92
C GLU A 242 -14.03 19.30 14.58
N THR A 243 -14.78 19.14 13.48
CA THR A 243 -15.22 17.83 13.00
C THR A 243 -14.03 16.99 12.55
N VAL A 244 -13.10 17.55 11.78
CA VAL A 244 -11.89 16.84 11.33
C VAL A 244 -11.00 16.45 12.51
N ASN A 245 -10.86 17.31 13.53
CA ASN A 245 -10.16 16.95 14.78
C ASN A 245 -10.86 15.81 15.54
N SER A 246 -12.19 15.79 15.54
CA SER A 246 -12.99 14.72 16.16
C SER A 246 -12.85 13.38 15.42
N ILE A 247 -12.75 13.42 14.09
CA ILE A 247 -12.45 12.23 13.28
C ILE A 247 -11.01 11.77 13.53
N LEU A 248 -10.05 12.69 13.60
CA LEU A 248 -8.64 12.38 13.86
C LEU A 248 -8.47 11.65 15.20
N ILE A 249 -9.06 12.15 16.30
CA ILE A 249 -8.97 11.46 17.59
C ILE A 249 -9.60 10.07 17.57
N HIS A 250 -10.68 9.88 16.79
CA HIS A 250 -11.29 8.58 16.61
C HIS A 250 -10.35 7.62 15.85
N CYS A 251 -9.70 8.09 14.79
CA CYS A 251 -8.73 7.30 14.03
C CYS A 251 -7.55 6.88 14.92
N ILE A 252 -7.02 7.81 15.72
CA ILE A 252 -5.93 7.54 16.66
C ILE A 252 -6.33 6.46 17.67
N LYS A 253 -7.50 6.60 18.32
CA LYS A 253 -7.98 5.65 19.34
C LYS A 253 -8.19 4.24 18.79
N ASN A 254 -8.60 4.11 17.53
CA ASN A 254 -8.82 2.82 16.87
C ASN A 254 -7.58 2.30 16.12
N LYS A 255 -6.44 3.01 16.19
CA LYS A 255 -5.20 2.67 15.47
C LYS A 255 -5.37 2.60 13.95
N TYR A 256 -6.18 3.50 13.40
CA TYR A 256 -6.34 3.70 11.96
C TYR A 256 -5.20 4.58 11.43
N GLU A 257 -4.04 3.96 11.24
CA GLU A 257 -2.77 4.66 10.95
C GLU A 257 -2.80 5.39 9.60
N LEU A 258 -3.31 4.76 8.55
CA LEU A 258 -3.30 5.34 7.20
C LEU A 258 -4.21 6.57 7.15
N GLU A 259 -5.39 6.46 7.74
CA GLU A 259 -6.36 7.53 7.92
C GLU A 259 -5.77 8.68 8.72
N THR A 260 -5.09 8.37 9.84
CA THR A 260 -4.41 9.37 10.67
C THR A 260 -3.37 10.15 9.87
N ILE A 261 -2.51 9.46 9.11
CA ILE A 261 -1.48 10.08 8.26
C ILE A 261 -2.11 11.00 7.21
N TRP A 262 -3.15 10.54 6.52
CA TRP A 262 -3.79 11.32 5.46
C TRP A 262 -4.59 12.50 5.99
N LEU A 263 -5.29 12.35 7.12
CA LEU A 263 -5.95 13.47 7.79
C LEU A 263 -4.95 14.54 8.22
N LEU A 264 -3.85 14.18 8.88
CA LEU A 264 -2.80 15.14 9.25
C LEU A 264 -2.22 15.85 8.02
N THR A 265 -2.05 15.11 6.93
CA THR A 265 -1.56 15.67 5.65
C THR A 265 -2.53 16.69 5.07
N VAL A 266 -3.84 16.38 5.04
CA VAL A 266 -4.90 17.32 4.64
C VAL A 266 -4.91 18.55 5.56
N MET A 267 -4.87 18.32 6.88
CA MET A 267 -4.92 19.39 7.87
C MET A 267 -3.77 20.37 7.70
N GLY A 268 -2.52 19.90 7.61
CA GLY A 268 -1.40 20.84 7.44
C GLY A 268 -1.28 21.44 6.04
N PHE A 269 -1.83 20.82 4.99
CA PHE A 269 -1.97 21.46 3.69
C PHE A 269 -2.97 22.63 3.75
N LEU A 270 -4.14 22.39 4.33
CA LEU A 270 -5.19 23.40 4.49
C LEU A 270 -4.92 24.39 5.63
N ARG A 271 -3.87 24.16 6.42
CA ARG A 271 -3.53 24.93 7.63
C ARG A 271 -4.60 24.88 8.72
N MET A 272 -5.29 23.75 8.80
CA MET A 272 -6.19 23.44 9.91
C MET A 272 -5.39 23.30 11.19
N LYS A 273 -5.93 23.88 12.27
CA LYS A 273 -5.38 23.69 13.60
C LYS A 273 -5.60 22.23 14.03
N VAL A 274 -4.53 21.56 14.41
CA VAL A 274 -4.59 20.27 15.10
C VAL A 274 -4.67 20.50 16.60
N ASP A 275 -5.68 19.91 17.25
CA ASP A 275 -5.87 20.03 18.69
C ASP A 275 -4.70 19.43 19.47
N THR A 276 -4.31 20.10 20.57
CA THR A 276 -3.20 19.69 21.43
C THR A 276 -3.35 18.26 21.92
N ILE A 277 -4.58 17.81 22.21
CA ILE A 277 -4.85 16.43 22.62
C ILE A 277 -4.51 15.41 21.53
N ASN A 278 -4.76 15.73 20.25
CA ASN A 278 -4.44 14.87 19.11
C ASN A 278 -2.93 14.78 18.91
N LEU A 279 -2.24 15.93 19.00
CA LEU A 279 -0.78 15.99 18.94
C LEU A 279 -0.13 15.10 20.01
N ILE A 280 -0.55 15.25 21.25
CA ILE A 280 -0.05 14.47 22.39
C ILE A 280 -0.36 12.97 22.21
N SER A 281 -1.59 12.63 21.79
CA SER A 281 -1.97 11.23 21.59
C SER A 281 -1.09 10.55 20.54
N ILE A 282 -0.82 11.21 19.41
CA ILE A 282 0.04 10.67 18.34
C ILE A 282 1.49 10.51 18.83
N ILE A 283 2.02 11.48 19.58
CA ILE A 283 3.37 11.38 20.17
C ILE A 283 3.46 10.18 21.12
N ASN A 284 2.44 9.98 21.96
CA ASN A 284 2.42 8.91 22.95
C ASN A 284 2.28 7.52 22.30
N HIS A 285 1.52 7.38 21.21
CA HIS A 285 1.46 6.13 20.45
C HIS A 285 2.78 5.82 19.74
N ALA A 286 3.53 6.85 19.34
CA ALA A 286 4.85 6.74 18.73
C ALA A 286 4.88 5.92 17.42
N GLU A 287 3.80 6.00 16.63
CA GLU A 287 3.75 5.41 15.30
C GLU A 287 4.60 6.21 14.31
N PRO A 288 5.59 5.61 13.61
CA PRO A 288 6.68 6.35 12.98
C PRO A 288 6.22 7.49 12.07
N CYS A 289 5.40 7.20 11.05
CA CYS A 289 5.00 8.20 10.05
C CYS A 289 4.12 9.30 10.65
N ALA A 290 3.12 8.95 11.46
CA ALA A 290 2.24 9.94 12.08
C ALA A 290 2.99 10.84 13.07
N THR A 291 3.89 10.27 13.88
CA THR A 291 4.71 11.04 14.82
C THR A 291 5.68 11.97 14.10
N ILE A 292 6.30 11.54 12.98
CA ILE A 292 7.16 12.42 12.17
C ILE A 292 6.37 13.62 11.66
N ILE A 293 5.15 13.40 11.14
CA ILE A 293 4.26 14.46 10.64
C ILE A 293 3.88 15.43 11.77
N VAL A 294 3.53 14.92 12.95
CA VAL A 294 3.18 15.75 14.11
C VAL A 294 4.36 16.56 14.65
N LEU A 295 5.56 15.97 14.72
CA LEU A 295 6.75 16.71 15.16
C LEU A 295 7.07 17.85 14.18
N ASP A 296 7.03 17.58 12.87
CA ASP A 296 7.19 18.64 11.87
C ASP A 296 6.16 19.77 12.05
N TYR A 297 4.88 19.42 12.24
CA TYR A 297 3.81 20.37 12.53
C TYR A 297 4.10 21.23 13.77
N ILE A 298 4.47 20.60 14.89
CA ILE A 298 4.74 21.25 16.18
C ILE A 298 5.86 22.28 16.04
N PHE A 299 6.97 21.89 15.41
CA PHE A 299 8.15 22.76 15.30
C PHE A 299 7.91 23.93 14.34
N LYS A 300 7.18 23.71 13.24
CA LYS A 300 6.84 24.79 12.30
C LYS A 300 5.84 25.79 12.86
N ASN A 301 4.93 25.33 13.71
CA ASN A 301 3.95 26.19 14.38
C ASN A 301 4.42 26.68 15.77
N THR A 302 5.70 26.49 16.12
CA THR A 302 6.30 26.95 17.38
C THR A 302 5.58 26.45 18.65
N LEU A 303 5.01 25.25 18.61
CA LEU A 303 4.23 24.65 19.70
C LEU A 303 5.09 23.83 20.69
N SER A 304 6.40 23.70 20.45
CA SER A 304 7.29 22.86 21.26
C SER A 304 7.55 23.39 22.68
N SER A 305 7.14 24.63 22.97
CA SER A 305 7.20 25.24 24.30
C SER A 305 5.98 24.95 25.18
N ASP A 306 4.88 24.43 24.61
CA ASP A 306 3.71 24.00 25.37
C ASP A 306 4.12 22.88 26.35
N VAL A 307 3.71 23.02 27.62
CA VAL A 307 4.14 22.14 28.71
C VAL A 307 3.74 20.68 28.43
N ALA A 308 2.50 20.46 28.00
CA ALA A 308 1.97 19.12 27.80
C ALA A 308 2.61 18.46 26.55
N ILE A 309 2.86 19.23 25.49
CA ILE A 309 3.59 18.74 24.31
C ILE A 309 5.04 18.39 24.66
N LYS A 310 5.72 19.25 25.43
CA LYS A 310 7.10 19.03 25.85
C LYS A 310 7.23 17.77 26.70
N ASP A 311 6.29 17.54 27.61
CA ASP A 311 6.25 16.32 28.43
C ASP A 311 6.02 15.06 27.58
N ALA A 312 5.12 15.12 26.61
CA ALA A 312 4.91 14.02 25.65
C ALA A 312 6.19 13.72 24.84
N MET A 313 6.91 14.75 24.38
CA MET A 313 8.18 14.58 23.67
C MET A 313 9.29 13.99 24.55
N ASN A 314 9.32 14.33 25.84
CA ASN A 314 10.24 13.72 26.80
C ASN A 314 9.93 12.23 27.00
N ASN A 315 8.64 11.86 27.08
CA ASN A 315 8.23 10.45 27.16
C ASN A 315 8.60 9.69 25.88
N LEU A 316 8.38 10.29 24.71
CA LEU A 316 8.81 9.72 23.43
C LEU A 316 10.32 9.48 23.40
N LYS A 317 11.13 10.43 23.91
CA LYS A 317 12.58 10.24 24.02
C LYS A 317 12.94 9.01 24.85
N LEU A 318 12.28 8.80 26.00
CA LEU A 318 12.53 7.65 26.87
C LEU A 318 12.16 6.34 26.18
N LEU A 319 11.07 6.31 25.40
CA LEU A 319 10.69 5.14 24.59
C LEU A 319 11.73 4.81 23.51
N LEU A 320 12.32 5.84 22.90
CA LEU A 320 13.24 5.70 21.77
C LEU A 320 14.71 5.46 22.15
N ILE A 321 15.10 5.65 23.41
CA ILE A 321 16.54 5.65 23.79
C ILE A 321 17.24 4.30 23.56
N ASN A 322 16.49 3.20 23.62
CA ASN A 322 17.00 1.84 23.45
C ASN A 322 16.63 1.22 22.08
N GLU A 323 15.96 1.98 21.22
CA GLU A 323 15.61 1.53 19.88
C GLU A 323 16.85 1.39 18.99
N LYS A 324 16.82 0.40 18.11
CA LYS A 324 17.95 0.07 17.23
C LYS A 324 17.77 0.69 15.84
N SER A 325 18.87 0.89 15.13
CA SER A 325 18.90 1.36 13.73
C SER A 325 18.20 0.43 12.73
N TYR A 326 17.99 -0.84 13.08
CA TYR A 326 17.26 -1.84 12.28
C TYR A 326 15.92 -2.23 12.92
N GLY A 327 15.48 -1.51 13.97
CA GLY A 327 14.19 -1.73 14.62
C GLY A 327 13.04 -1.04 13.85
N GLU A 328 11.81 -1.28 14.28
CA GLU A 328 10.59 -0.77 13.63
C GLU A 328 10.54 0.77 13.59
N LYS A 329 11.16 1.44 14.57
CA LYS A 329 11.14 2.90 14.72
C LYS A 329 12.36 3.61 14.11
N TRP A 330 13.16 2.91 13.29
CA TRP A 330 14.37 3.48 12.70
C TRP A 330 14.11 4.79 11.94
N LEU A 331 12.98 4.87 11.22
CA LEU A 331 12.62 6.02 10.40
C LEU A 331 12.33 7.25 11.26
N LEU A 332 11.58 7.06 12.36
CA LEU A 332 11.28 8.11 13.33
C LEU A 332 12.55 8.61 14.02
N LEU A 333 13.42 7.68 14.48
CA LEU A 333 14.72 8.01 15.05
C LEU A 333 15.58 8.84 14.09
N TYR A 334 15.62 8.45 12.82
CA TYR A 334 16.38 9.16 11.79
C TYR A 334 15.85 10.59 11.63
N GLU A 335 14.56 10.76 11.39
CA GLU A 335 13.96 12.08 11.14
C GLU A 335 14.04 13.01 12.36
N ILE A 336 13.87 12.48 13.59
CA ILE A 336 14.06 13.24 14.84
C ILE A 336 15.47 13.83 14.91
N ASN A 337 16.49 13.00 14.69
CA ASN A 337 17.88 13.44 14.76
C ASN A 337 18.22 14.36 13.58
N ARG A 338 17.67 14.09 12.40
CA ARG A 338 17.88 14.87 11.17
C ARG A 338 17.38 16.30 11.30
N ASN A 339 16.21 16.48 11.91
CA ASN A 339 15.56 17.77 12.07
C ASN A 339 15.85 18.42 13.45
N ASN A 340 16.64 17.76 14.30
CA ASN A 340 16.97 18.20 15.67
C ASN A 340 15.72 18.45 16.55
N TRP A 341 14.64 17.70 16.34
CA TRP A 341 13.41 17.84 17.13
C TRP A 341 13.59 17.39 18.59
N ILE A 342 14.33 16.30 18.82
CA ILE A 342 14.61 15.78 20.16
C ILE A 342 16.10 15.45 20.26
N LYS A 343 16.77 16.01 21.28
CA LYS A 343 18.21 15.81 21.50
C LYS A 343 18.50 14.54 22.30
N GLY A 344 19.66 13.93 22.03
CA GLY A 344 20.19 12.80 22.80
C GLY A 344 19.85 11.41 22.27
N LEU A 345 19.35 11.32 21.04
CA LEU A 345 19.03 10.06 20.35
C LEU A 345 20.02 9.74 19.22
N ARG A 346 21.18 10.42 19.19
CA ARG A 346 22.11 10.33 18.06
C ARG A 346 22.80 8.98 17.94
N LYS A 347 23.06 8.34 19.08
CA LYS A 347 23.86 7.12 19.19
C LYS A 347 23.35 5.99 18.28
N CYS A 348 22.03 5.83 18.16
CA CYS A 348 21.45 4.78 17.34
C CYS A 348 21.81 4.90 15.85
N LEU A 349 22.12 6.10 15.35
CA LEU A 349 22.48 6.32 13.95
C LEU A 349 23.87 5.79 13.60
N ASP A 350 24.77 5.75 14.58
CA ASP A 350 26.13 5.27 14.37
C ASP A 350 26.20 3.74 14.25
N ASP A 351 25.15 3.03 14.69
CA ASP A 351 25.03 1.57 14.62
C ASP A 351 24.69 1.06 13.20
N SER A 352 24.40 1.95 12.25
CA SER A 352 24.11 1.60 10.86
C SER A 352 24.94 2.43 9.88
N PRO A 353 25.84 1.81 9.09
CA PRO A 353 26.58 2.51 8.05
C PRO A 353 25.66 3.21 7.04
N PHE A 354 24.51 2.60 6.73
CA PHE A 354 23.51 3.17 5.85
C PHE A 354 22.93 4.47 6.40
N LEU A 355 22.43 4.47 7.65
CA LEU A 355 21.83 5.66 8.24
C LEU A 355 22.87 6.76 8.50
N LYS A 356 24.10 6.38 8.89
CA LYS A 356 25.21 7.31 9.08
C LYS A 356 25.56 8.02 7.78
N ASN A 357 25.69 7.29 6.67
CA ASN A 357 25.96 7.87 5.36
C ASN A 357 24.78 8.72 4.88
N ALA A 358 23.54 8.22 5.00
CA ALA A 358 22.35 8.98 4.63
C ALA A 358 22.27 10.32 5.37
N TYR A 359 22.60 10.34 6.66
CA TYR A 359 22.65 11.59 7.43
C TYR A 359 23.75 12.53 6.94
N LYS A 360 24.96 12.01 6.67
CA LYS A 360 26.08 12.80 6.13
C LYS A 360 25.73 13.42 4.76
N ASP A 361 25.03 12.67 3.93
CA ASP A 361 24.60 13.06 2.59
C ASP A 361 23.31 13.90 2.59
N ASN A 362 22.86 14.35 3.77
CA ASN A 362 21.75 15.28 3.92
C ASN A 362 20.40 14.74 3.38
N ILE A 363 20.22 13.42 3.40
CA ILE A 363 19.01 12.73 2.93
C ILE A 363 17.83 13.05 3.86
N PHE A 364 16.63 13.09 3.27
CA PHE A 364 15.35 13.09 3.97
C PHE A 364 14.53 11.93 3.43
N PHE A 365 14.01 11.07 4.30
CA PHE A 365 13.14 9.97 3.90
C PHE A 365 11.69 10.43 3.81
N LEU A 366 11.30 11.35 4.69
CA LEU A 366 10.00 12.01 4.66
C LEU A 366 10.20 13.50 4.47
N LYS A 367 9.95 13.98 3.25
CA LYS A 367 9.82 15.42 3.01
C LYS A 367 8.44 15.85 3.50
N VAL A 368 8.30 16.08 4.80
CA VAL A 368 7.02 16.51 5.37
C VAL A 368 6.74 17.96 4.94
N LEU A 369 5.80 18.10 4.01
CA LEU A 369 5.33 19.37 3.46
C LEU A 369 4.11 19.89 4.23
N LEU A 370 4.11 19.84 5.56
CA LEU A 370 3.20 20.69 6.33
C LEU A 370 3.82 22.10 6.35
N CYS A 371 3.63 22.85 5.27
CA CYS A 371 3.99 24.27 5.06
C CYS A 371 5.40 24.76 5.47
N LYS A 372 6.25 25.05 4.47
CA LYS A 372 7.04 26.30 4.47
C LYS A 372 6.51 27.16 3.31
N MET A 373 6.00 28.36 3.61
CA MET A 373 5.90 29.43 2.63
C MET A 373 7.22 30.19 2.61
N THR A 374 7.97 30.01 1.54
CA THR A 374 8.88 30.96 0.88
C THR A 374 9.28 30.20 -0.38
N GLU A 375 8.58 30.31 -1.50
CA GLU A 375 8.65 31.46 -2.40
C GLU A 375 7.31 31.64 -3.12
N GLN A 376 6.68 32.79 -2.92
CA GLN A 376 5.90 33.40 -3.98
C GLN A 376 6.93 33.81 -5.04
N THR A 377 6.99 33.10 -6.16
CA THR A 377 7.36 33.75 -7.42
C THR A 377 6.06 34.28 -8.02
N GLU A 378 5.73 35.53 -7.67
CA GLU A 378 4.91 36.39 -8.53
C GLU A 378 5.70 36.75 -9.80
N PRO A 379 5.01 37.20 -10.85
CA PRO A 379 4.30 36.42 -11.85
C PRO A 379 5.19 35.87 -12.97
#